data_AF-A0A6G9YP42-F1
#
_entry.id   AF-A0A6G9YP42-F1
#
_cell.length_a   1.000
_cell.length_b   1.000
_cell.length_c   1.000
_cell.angle_alpha   90.00
_cell.angle_beta   90.00
_cell.angle_gamma   90.00
#
_symmetry.space_group_name_H-M   'P 1'
#
loop_
_entity.id
_entity.type
_entity.pdbx_description
1 polymer ?
#
loop_
_entity_poly.entity_id
_entity_poly.type
_entity_poly.pdbx_seq_one_letter_code
_entity_poly.pdbx_strand_id
1 'polypeptide(L)'
;MAIGIPGVRIGHWTDPVGRTDFVGPSGYRLVRHSGREERRLGVADGNNKRAAHRALVDGVLYGAGEASAELRAQAFDNTDLPPALRTLIGKVARSPVRVTDADFAAAKTAGFSEDQLFELVICAAVGRSARMYDAGLAALAEAEAG
;
A
#
# COMPACT_ATOMS: atom_id res chain seq x y z
N MET A 1 -24.76 31.81 -24.36
CA MET A 1 -23.51 31.84 -25.15
C MET A 1 -22.84 30.48 -25.00
N ALA A 2 -23.00 29.61 -25.99
CA ALA A 2 -22.50 28.23 -25.98
C ALA A 2 -21.31 28.13 -26.94
N ILE A 3 -20.18 27.62 -26.46
CA ILE A 3 -19.00 27.39 -27.30
C ILE A 3 -19.19 26.02 -27.95
N GLY A 4 -19.64 26.01 -29.21
CA GLY A 4 -19.78 24.80 -30.03
C GLY A 4 -18.55 24.58 -30.92
N ILE A 5 -18.00 23.36 -30.91
CA ILE A 5 -16.93 22.94 -31.83
C ILE A 5 -17.58 22.47 -33.15
N PRO A 6 -17.15 22.94 -34.33
CA PRO A 6 -17.78 22.58 -35.60
C PRO A 6 -17.41 21.15 -36.03
N GLY A 7 -18.42 20.35 -36.40
CA GLY A 7 -18.24 19.06 -37.08
C GLY A 7 -18.88 17.82 -36.44
N VAL A 8 -19.42 17.91 -35.21
CA VAL A 8 -20.02 16.75 -34.53
C VAL A 8 -21.53 16.69 -34.82
N ARG A 9 -21.96 15.73 -35.65
CA ARG A 9 -23.38 15.38 -35.80
C ARG A 9 -23.82 14.54 -34.60
N ILE A 10 -24.64 15.13 -33.74
CA ILE A 10 -25.33 14.45 -32.64
C ILE A 10 -26.54 13.71 -33.21
N GLY A 11 -26.42 12.39 -33.37
CA GLY A 11 -27.56 11.52 -33.66
C GLY A 11 -28.37 11.30 -32.38
N HIS A 12 -29.68 11.49 -32.46
CA HIS A 12 -30.60 11.21 -31.35
C HIS A 12 -30.93 9.70 -31.39
N TRP A 13 -30.47 8.93 -30.40
CA TRP A 13 -30.92 7.56 -30.18
C TRP A 13 -31.53 7.47 -28.78
N THR A 14 -32.83 7.18 -28.72
CA THR A 14 -33.58 6.97 -27.48
C THR A 14 -33.56 5.49 -27.10
N ASP A 15 -33.13 5.19 -25.88
CA ASP A 15 -33.24 3.86 -25.29
C ASP A 15 -34.68 3.58 -24.80
N PRO A 16 -35.13 2.32 -24.68
CA PRO A 16 -36.50 1.99 -24.28
C PRO A 16 -36.78 2.25 -22.78
N VAL A 17 -35.87 2.90 -22.05
CA VAL A 17 -36.00 3.18 -20.60
C VAL A 17 -35.88 4.68 -20.27
N GLY A 18 -35.73 5.55 -21.27
CA GLY A 18 -35.88 6.99 -21.12
C GLY A 18 -34.70 7.69 -20.41
N ARG A 19 -33.48 7.17 -20.51
CA ARG A 19 -32.29 7.81 -19.92
C ARG A 19 -31.47 8.52 -20.98
N THR A 20 -31.20 9.81 -20.77
CA THR A 20 -30.30 10.58 -21.62
C THR A 20 -28.86 10.46 -21.10
N ASP A 21 -28.09 9.59 -21.74
CA ASP A 21 -26.66 9.45 -21.46
C ASP A 21 -25.84 10.39 -22.37
N PHE A 22 -24.87 11.09 -21.78
CA PHE A 22 -23.93 11.93 -22.52
C PHE A 22 -22.66 11.13 -22.81
N VAL A 23 -22.36 10.90 -24.10
CA VAL A 23 -21.17 10.18 -24.57
C VAL A 23 -20.09 11.19 -25.02
N GLY A 24 -18.93 11.14 -24.37
CA GLY A 24 -17.76 11.93 -24.76
C GLY A 24 -17.00 11.34 -25.96
N PRO A 25 -16.17 12.13 -26.67
CA PRO A 25 -15.59 11.78 -27.97
C PRO A 25 -14.58 10.63 -28.00
N SER A 26 -14.21 10.04 -26.85
CA SER A 26 -13.20 8.98 -26.74
C SER A 26 -13.74 7.65 -26.18
N GLY A 27 -15.07 7.47 -26.12
CA GLY A 27 -15.69 6.16 -25.84
C GLY A 27 -15.58 5.66 -24.39
N TYR A 28 -15.06 6.45 -23.45
CA TYR A 28 -15.11 6.11 -22.03
C TYR A 28 -16.48 6.45 -21.42
N ARG A 29 -17.06 5.48 -20.71
CA ARG A 29 -18.33 5.59 -19.98
C ARG A 29 -18.08 6.24 -18.62
N LEU A 30 -18.42 7.52 -18.47
CA LEU A 30 -18.50 8.15 -17.14
C LEU A 30 -19.83 7.77 -16.50
N VAL A 31 -19.78 6.86 -15.53
CA VAL A 31 -20.92 6.61 -14.63
C VAL A 31 -21.08 7.85 -13.75
N ARG A 32 -22.12 8.67 -13.98
CA ARG A 32 -22.52 9.66 -12.97
C ARG A 32 -23.08 8.90 -11.78
N HIS A 33 -22.31 8.81 -10.71
CA HIS A 33 -22.88 8.53 -9.39
C HIS A 33 -23.73 9.73 -8.99
N SER A 34 -25.03 9.69 -9.31
CA SER A 34 -26.00 10.60 -8.71
C SER A 34 -26.18 10.24 -7.24
N GLY A 35 -25.88 11.18 -6.36
CA GLY A 35 -26.31 11.15 -4.96
C GLY A 35 -25.49 10.21 -4.07
N ARG A 36 -24.28 10.64 -3.68
CA ARG A 36 -23.72 10.24 -2.39
C ARG A 36 -23.61 11.51 -1.56
N GLU A 37 -24.48 11.57 -0.57
CA GLU A 37 -24.51 12.61 0.44
C GLU A 37 -23.09 12.92 0.93
N GLU A 38 -22.75 14.21 0.95
CA GLU A 38 -21.64 14.76 1.69
C GLU A 38 -21.81 14.42 3.18
N ARG A 39 -21.39 13.20 3.57
CA ARG A 39 -21.10 12.91 4.96
C ARG A 39 -19.92 13.79 5.32
N ARG A 40 -20.22 14.88 6.02
CA ARG A 40 -19.33 15.69 6.85
C ARG A 40 -18.20 14.81 7.42
N LEU A 41 -17.04 14.83 6.76
CA LEU A 41 -15.82 14.11 7.15
C LEU A 41 -15.18 14.85 8.33
N GLY A 42 -15.87 14.88 9.47
CA GLY A 42 -15.28 15.29 10.73
C GLY A 42 -14.50 14.12 11.32
N VAL A 43 -13.17 14.22 11.38
CA VAL A 43 -12.26 13.50 12.31
C VAL A 43 -12.30 11.95 12.26
N ALA A 44 -13.07 11.33 11.35
CA ALA A 44 -13.24 9.87 11.28
C ALA A 44 -12.32 9.15 10.27
N ASP A 45 -11.63 9.86 9.37
CA ASP A 45 -10.74 9.24 8.36
C ASP A 45 -9.32 8.93 8.92
N GLY A 46 -8.82 9.75 9.85
CA GLY A 46 -7.49 9.57 10.45
C GLY A 46 -7.39 8.40 11.44
N ASN A 47 -8.45 8.15 12.21
CA ASN A 47 -8.50 6.99 13.12
C ASN A 47 -8.60 5.66 12.38
N ASN A 48 -9.26 5.64 11.22
CA ASN A 48 -9.33 4.46 10.38
C ASN A 48 -7.94 4.07 9.83
N LYS A 49 -7.17 5.05 9.34
CA LYS A 49 -5.80 4.82 8.83
C LYS A 49 -4.85 4.31 9.93
N ARG A 50 -4.94 4.88 11.14
CA ARG A 50 -4.17 4.40 12.30
C ARG A 50 -4.55 2.98 12.72
N ALA A 51 -5.85 2.67 12.73
CA ALA A 51 -6.32 1.33 13.04
C ALA A 51 -5.87 0.31 12.00
N ALA A 52 -5.96 0.65 10.70
CA ALA A 52 -5.48 -0.19 9.60
C ALA A 52 -3.96 -0.43 9.67
N HIS A 53 -3.18 0.61 9.98
CA HIS A 53 -1.72 0.47 10.20
C HIS A 53 -1.42 -0.51 11.34
N ARG A 54 -2.12 -0.38 12.48
CA ARG A 54 -1.93 -1.30 13.61
C ARG A 54 -2.29 -2.73 13.25
N ALA A 55 -3.44 -2.93 12.60
CA ALA A 55 -3.86 -4.25 12.14
C ALA A 55 -2.87 -4.90 11.16
N LEU A 56 -2.25 -4.09 10.28
CA LEU A 56 -1.19 -4.57 9.39
C LEU A 56 0.04 -5.01 10.17
N VAL A 57 0.53 -4.18 11.11
CA VAL A 57 1.70 -4.50 11.95
C VAL A 57 1.45 -5.77 12.77
N ASP A 58 0.28 -5.87 13.41
CA ASP A 58 -0.10 -7.04 14.19
C ASP A 58 -0.19 -8.29 13.29
N GLY A 59 -0.75 -8.13 12.09
CA GLY A 59 -0.87 -9.22 11.12
C GLY A 59 0.49 -9.77 10.66
N VAL A 60 1.46 -8.91 10.33
CA VAL A 60 2.78 -9.38 9.88
C VAL A 60 3.60 -9.98 11.01
N LEU A 61 3.45 -9.51 12.24
CA LEU A 61 4.22 -10.01 13.40
C LEU A 61 3.63 -11.27 14.03
N TYR A 62 2.30 -11.36 14.11
CA TYR A 62 1.62 -12.37 14.92
C TYR A 62 0.63 -13.24 14.13
N GLY A 63 0.37 -12.92 12.85
CA GLY A 63 -0.44 -13.75 11.97
C GLY A 63 0.16 -15.14 11.76
N ALA A 64 -0.63 -16.07 11.22
CA ALA A 64 -0.16 -17.39 10.83
C ALA A 64 0.93 -17.29 9.74
N GLY A 65 1.97 -18.10 9.85
CA GLY A 65 3.10 -18.13 8.91
C GLY A 65 4.08 -19.26 9.22
N GLU A 66 4.92 -19.58 8.25
CA GLU A 66 6.00 -20.58 8.33
C GLU A 66 7.24 -20.05 9.07
N ALA A 67 7.44 -18.73 9.08
CA ALA A 67 8.48 -18.12 9.89
C ALA A 67 7.97 -17.91 11.33
N SER A 68 8.79 -18.33 12.30
CA SER A 68 8.54 -18.08 13.73
C SER A 68 8.26 -16.59 13.98
N ALA A 69 7.37 -16.28 14.92
CA ALA A 69 7.05 -14.90 15.29
C ALA A 69 8.31 -14.12 15.73
N GLU A 70 9.25 -14.78 16.40
CA GLU A 70 10.53 -14.20 16.83
C GLU A 70 11.38 -13.75 15.64
N LEU A 71 11.54 -14.61 14.63
CA LEU A 71 12.30 -14.27 13.42
C LEU A 71 11.60 -13.17 12.60
N ARG A 72 10.26 -13.16 12.58
CA ARG A 72 9.49 -12.07 11.96
C ARG A 72 9.69 -10.73 12.67
N ALA A 73 9.71 -10.73 14.02
CA ALA A 73 10.04 -9.54 14.81
C ALA A 73 11.48 -9.06 14.54
N GLN A 74 12.45 -9.97 14.51
CA GLN A 74 13.85 -9.65 14.16
C GLN A 74 13.98 -9.04 12.76
N ALA A 75 13.23 -9.54 11.77
CA ALA A 75 13.20 -8.98 10.42
C ALA A 75 12.52 -7.60 10.38
N PHE A 76 11.40 -7.44 11.09
CA PHE A 76 10.69 -6.17 11.24
C PHE A 76 11.59 -5.09 11.83
N ASP A 77 12.28 -5.39 12.92
CA ASP A 77 13.24 -4.50 13.57
C ASP A 77 14.56 -4.38 12.78
N ASN A 78 14.82 -5.36 11.90
CA ASN A 78 16.08 -5.54 11.20
C ASN A 78 17.26 -5.56 12.21
N THR A 79 17.08 -6.31 13.30
CA THR A 79 18.07 -6.54 14.37
C THR A 79 18.21 -8.03 14.64
N ASP A 80 19.38 -8.44 15.13
CA ASP A 80 19.63 -9.80 15.64
C ASP A 80 19.34 -10.95 14.67
N LEU A 81 19.37 -10.66 13.37
CA LEU A 81 19.12 -11.63 12.32
C LEU A 81 20.23 -12.70 12.22
N PRO A 82 19.87 -13.94 11.86
CA PRO A 82 20.85 -14.95 11.43
C PRO A 82 21.76 -14.40 10.33
N PRO A 83 23.07 -14.71 10.33
CA PRO A 83 24.02 -14.18 9.34
C PRO A 83 23.55 -14.34 7.89
N ALA A 84 22.92 -15.47 7.55
CA ALA A 84 22.41 -15.75 6.21
C ALA A 84 21.29 -14.80 5.73
N LEU A 85 20.56 -14.15 6.65
CA LEU A 85 19.45 -13.24 6.33
C LEU A 85 19.87 -11.76 6.34
N ARG A 86 20.98 -11.41 7.01
CA ARG A 86 21.39 -10.01 7.24
C ARG A 86 21.50 -9.20 5.96
N THR A 87 22.08 -9.78 4.90
CA THR A 87 22.26 -9.09 3.62
C THR A 87 20.92 -8.84 2.93
N LEU A 88 20.10 -9.90 2.76
CA LEU A 88 18.80 -9.80 2.10
C LEU A 88 17.89 -8.81 2.83
N ILE A 89 17.67 -9.03 4.13
CA ILE A 89 16.75 -8.21 4.94
C ILE A 89 17.27 -6.78 5.10
N GLY A 90 18.58 -6.62 5.28
CA GLY A 90 19.21 -5.31 5.32
C GLY A 90 19.01 -4.51 4.02
N LYS A 91 19.12 -5.18 2.87
CA LYS A 91 18.84 -4.57 1.56
C LYS A 91 17.36 -4.23 1.42
N VAL A 92 16.44 -5.13 1.78
CA VAL A 92 14.99 -4.83 1.75
C VAL A 92 14.67 -3.57 2.56
N ALA A 93 15.22 -3.45 3.78
CA ALA A 93 14.94 -2.34 4.68
C ALA A 93 15.58 -1.00 4.26
N ARG A 94 16.70 -0.99 3.52
CA ARG A 94 17.49 0.24 3.26
C ARG A 94 17.76 0.55 1.80
N SER A 95 17.75 -0.47 0.94
CA SER A 95 18.12 -0.35 -0.47
C SER A 95 17.45 -1.46 -1.31
N PRO A 96 16.11 -1.52 -1.37
CA PRO A 96 15.38 -2.66 -1.95
C PRO A 96 15.71 -2.88 -3.43
N VAL A 97 16.06 -1.82 -4.17
CA VAL A 97 16.51 -1.89 -5.57
C VAL A 97 17.84 -2.64 -5.78
N ARG A 98 18.56 -2.94 -4.69
CA ARG A 98 19.84 -3.69 -4.72
C ARG A 98 19.68 -5.15 -4.31
N VAL A 99 18.46 -5.61 -4.05
CA VAL A 99 18.17 -7.02 -3.80
C VAL A 99 18.40 -7.79 -5.10
N THR A 100 19.06 -8.94 -4.97
CA THR A 100 19.47 -9.81 -6.08
C THR A 100 19.09 -11.26 -5.80
N ASP A 101 19.01 -12.08 -6.84
CA ASP A 101 18.75 -13.52 -6.70
C ASP A 101 19.80 -14.23 -5.84
N ALA A 102 21.05 -13.74 -5.85
CA ALA A 102 22.11 -14.26 -5.00
C ALA A 102 21.84 -14.07 -3.50
N ASP A 103 21.16 -12.99 -3.12
CA ASP A 103 20.77 -12.75 -1.72
C ASP A 103 19.75 -13.79 -1.24
N PHE A 104 18.80 -14.16 -2.11
CA PHE A 104 17.84 -15.24 -1.83
C PHE A 104 18.50 -16.61 -1.85
N ALA A 105 19.38 -16.88 -2.81
CA ALA A 105 20.08 -18.15 -2.92
C ALA A 105 20.91 -18.45 -1.67
N ALA A 106 21.63 -17.45 -1.13
CA ALA A 106 22.40 -17.60 0.10
C ALA A 106 21.52 -17.98 1.30
N ALA A 107 20.34 -17.37 1.44
CA ALA A 107 19.40 -17.71 2.51
C ALA A 107 18.79 -19.11 2.31
N LYS A 108 18.44 -19.49 1.07
CA LYS A 108 17.95 -20.84 0.77
C LYS A 108 18.99 -21.92 1.05
N THR A 109 20.26 -21.68 0.73
CA THR A 109 21.37 -22.60 1.09
C THR A 109 21.51 -22.79 2.60
N ALA A 110 21.13 -21.78 3.40
CA ALA A 110 21.11 -21.88 4.86
C ALA A 110 19.86 -22.58 5.43
N GLY A 111 18.94 -23.05 4.59
CA GLY A 111 17.78 -23.85 4.98
C GLY A 111 16.46 -23.11 5.10
N PHE A 112 16.40 -21.82 4.74
CA PHE A 112 15.14 -21.07 4.74
C PHE A 112 14.28 -21.42 3.52
N SER A 113 12.99 -21.68 3.74
CA SER A 113 12.03 -21.92 2.66
C SER A 113 11.65 -20.62 1.92
N GLU A 114 11.10 -20.74 0.72
CA GLU A 114 10.64 -19.56 -0.03
C GLU A 114 9.49 -18.83 0.68
N ASP A 115 8.58 -19.56 1.33
CA ASP A 115 7.49 -18.97 2.12
C ASP A 115 8.04 -18.19 3.32
N GLN A 116 9.01 -18.74 4.04
CA GLN A 116 9.69 -18.02 5.13
C GLN A 116 10.38 -16.75 4.60
N LEU A 117 11.09 -16.82 3.48
CA LEU A 117 11.76 -15.64 2.91
C LEU A 117 10.76 -14.58 2.46
N PHE A 118 9.64 -14.97 1.86
CA PHE A 118 8.55 -14.05 1.52
C PHE A 118 8.04 -13.33 2.78
N GLU A 119 7.70 -14.06 3.84
CA GLU A 119 7.22 -13.49 5.10
C GLU A 119 8.21 -12.50 5.72
N LEU A 120 9.50 -12.85 5.75
CA LEU A 120 10.54 -12.02 6.35
C LEU A 120 10.81 -10.74 5.53
N VAL A 121 10.75 -10.83 4.20
CA VAL A 121 10.84 -9.66 3.30
C VAL A 121 9.69 -8.69 3.59
N ILE A 122 8.46 -9.19 3.73
CA ILE A 122 7.29 -8.37 4.06
C ILE A 122 7.46 -7.74 5.45
N CYS A 123 7.86 -8.51 6.47
CA CYS A 123 8.11 -7.99 7.81
C CYS A 123 9.13 -6.84 7.80
N ALA A 124 10.25 -7.02 7.10
CA ALA A 124 11.29 -6.00 7.00
C ALA A 124 10.85 -4.72 6.30
N ALA A 125 10.10 -4.86 5.19
CA ALA A 125 9.55 -3.73 4.46
C ALA A 125 8.54 -2.95 5.30
N VAL A 126 7.61 -3.67 5.96
CA VAL A 126 6.60 -3.05 6.84
C VAL A 126 7.27 -2.40 8.05
N GLY A 127 8.25 -3.04 8.68
CA GLY A 127 8.98 -2.47 9.81
C GLY A 127 9.75 -1.21 9.45
N ARG A 128 10.37 -1.15 8.26
CA ARG A 128 10.98 0.09 7.76
C ARG A 128 9.93 1.19 7.55
N SER A 129 8.81 0.85 6.93
CA SER A 129 7.71 1.80 6.68
C SER A 129 7.13 2.35 7.99
N ALA A 130 6.89 1.49 8.98
CA ALA A 130 6.38 1.88 10.31
C ALA A 130 7.29 2.91 10.99
N ARG A 131 8.61 2.65 11.00
CA ARG A 131 9.59 3.62 11.54
C ARG A 131 9.60 4.95 10.79
N MET A 132 9.43 4.93 9.46
CA MET A 132 9.32 6.16 8.66
C MET A 132 8.01 6.91 8.95
N TYR A 133 6.92 6.19 9.16
CA TYR A 133 5.63 6.75 9.55
C TYR A 133 5.70 7.44 10.91
N ASP A 134 6.26 6.77 11.92
CA ASP A 134 6.41 7.33 13.27
C ASP A 134 7.31 8.57 13.27
N ALA A 135 8.44 8.52 12.56
CA ALA A 135 9.33 9.68 12.41
C ALA A 135 8.63 10.86 11.71
N GLY A 136 7.80 10.59 10.69
CA GLY A 136 7.02 11.62 10.02
C GLY A 136 5.98 12.27 10.93
N LEU A 137 5.29 11.49 11.77
CA LEU A 137 4.34 12.02 12.76
C LEU A 137 5.04 12.86 13.84
N ALA A 138 6.20 12.43 14.31
CA ALA A 138 7.00 13.18 15.28
C ALA A 138 7.41 14.55 14.71
N ALA A 139 7.91 14.58 13.47
CA ALA A 139 8.28 15.83 12.81
C ALA A 139 7.09 16.80 12.62
N LEU A 140 5.90 16.29 12.34
CA LEU A 140 4.68 17.11 12.27
C LEU A 140 4.31 17.70 13.63
N ALA A 141 4.36 16.89 14.69
CA ALA A 141 4.06 17.34 16.05
C ALA A 141 5.06 18.41 16.53
N GLU A 142 6.35 18.25 16.23
CA GLU A 142 7.38 19.25 16.51
C GLU A 142 7.12 20.56 15.77
N ALA A 143 6.72 20.50 14.49
CA ALA A 143 6.40 21.67 13.69
C ALA A 143 5.13 22.41 14.16
N GLU A 144 4.17 21.71 14.74
CA GLU A 144 2.95 22.31 15.32
C GLU A 144 3.20 22.94 16.71
N ALA A 145 4.24 22.51 17.42
CA ALA A 145 4.56 22.97 18.76
C ALA A 145 5.47 24.22 18.81
N GLY A 146 6.13 24.57 17.69
CA GLY A 146 7.02 25.72 17.55
C GLY A 146 6.37 26.91 16.85
#